data_AF-A0A6M7WNU0-F1
#
_entry.id   AF-A0A6M7WNU0-F1
#
_cell.length_a   1.000
_cell.length_b   1.000
_cell.length_c   1.000
_cell.angle_alpha   90.00
_cell.angle_beta   90.00
_cell.angle_gamma   90.00
#
_symmetry.space_group_name_H-M   'P 1'
#
loop_
_entity.id
_entity.type
_entity.pdbx_description
1 polymer ?
#
loop_
_entity_poly.entity_id
_entity_poly.type
_entity_poly.pdbx_seq_one_letter_code
_entity_poly.pdbx_strand_id
1 'polypeptide(L)'
;MGCKLDVEGEKPAINPSRDVVAAAVDRMTPDGGPGFLILTATNGNYAQTAGGNGAFTVEWREYANGAFKHWVAGRAADRSSGQVAIATNGFKVTVNANEKLTSAEAKSILCTFCDGDERPSRFWWRDVTDRFQ
;
A
#
# COMPACT_ATOMS: atom_id res chain seq x y z
N MET A 1 2.48 7.92 16.52
CA MET A 1 3.79 8.05 15.84
C MET A 1 3.58 8.82 14.55
N GLY A 2 4.63 9.28 13.87
CA GLY A 2 4.51 10.01 12.61
C GLY A 2 5.16 9.25 11.45
N CYS A 3 4.57 9.33 10.25
CA CYS A 3 5.07 8.75 9.01
C CYS A 3 5.54 9.87 8.05
N LYS A 4 6.40 9.53 7.09
CA LYS A 4 6.69 10.35 5.91
C LYS A 4 5.92 9.79 4.72
N LEU A 5 5.24 10.64 3.96
CA LEU A 5 4.58 10.30 2.70
C LEU A 5 5.42 10.76 1.52
N ASP A 6 5.79 9.82 0.67
CA ASP A 6 6.43 10.04 -0.63
C ASP A 6 5.42 9.65 -1.73
N VAL A 7 4.92 10.62 -2.47
CA VAL A 7 4.09 10.41 -3.68
C VAL A 7 5.00 10.51 -4.90
N GLU A 8 4.81 9.64 -5.88
CA GLU A 8 5.62 9.64 -7.11
C GLU A 8 5.67 11.04 -7.76
N GLY A 9 6.89 11.54 -7.99
CA GLY A 9 7.13 12.83 -8.64
C GLY A 9 6.90 14.07 -7.76
N GLU A 10 6.58 13.91 -6.47
CA GLU A 10 6.23 15.01 -5.56
C GLU A 10 7.24 15.19 -4.43
N LYS A 11 7.17 16.36 -3.76
CA LYS A 11 7.95 16.60 -2.54
C LYS A 11 7.36 15.80 -1.37
N PRO A 12 8.18 15.15 -0.53
CA PRO A 12 7.69 14.39 0.60
C PRO A 12 6.94 15.25 1.62
N ALA A 13 5.86 14.71 2.19
CA ALA A 13 5.14 15.30 3.31
C ALA A 13 5.54 14.60 4.62
N ILE A 14 5.91 15.38 5.64
CA ILE A 14 6.26 14.87 6.96
C ILE A 14 5.03 14.92 7.86
N ASN A 15 4.73 13.81 8.54
CA ASN A 15 3.56 13.66 9.41
C ASN A 15 2.25 14.09 8.72
N PRO A 16 1.92 13.50 7.55
CA PRO A 16 0.70 13.85 6.83
C PRO A 16 -0.54 13.54 7.67
N SER A 17 -1.58 14.36 7.53
CA SER A 17 -2.90 14.01 8.06
C SER A 17 -3.50 12.85 7.26
N ARG A 18 -4.50 12.18 7.85
CA ARG A 18 -5.28 11.15 7.14
C ARG A 18 -5.88 11.68 5.84
N ASP A 19 -6.34 12.93 5.83
CA ASP A 19 -6.89 13.57 4.63
C ASP A 19 -5.85 13.76 3.54
N VAL A 20 -4.61 14.09 3.89
CA VAL A 20 -3.50 14.20 2.93
C VAL A 20 -3.18 12.83 2.32
N VAL A 21 -3.12 11.78 3.14
CA VAL A 21 -2.92 10.40 2.66
C VAL A 21 -4.07 9.98 1.74
N ALA A 22 -5.32 10.20 2.16
CA ALA A 22 -6.50 9.85 1.38
C ALA A 22 -6.56 10.60 0.04
N ALA A 23 -6.29 11.91 0.05
CA ALA A 23 -6.25 12.73 -1.16
C ALA A 23 -5.11 12.31 -2.10
N ALA A 24 -3.97 11.85 -1.59
CA ALA A 24 -2.90 11.29 -2.42
C ALA A 24 -3.37 10.02 -3.15
N VAL A 25 -4.06 9.11 -2.46
CA VAL A 25 -4.64 7.91 -3.08
C VAL A 25 -5.68 8.27 -4.16
N ASP A 26 -6.50 9.29 -3.93
CA ASP A 26 -7.53 9.71 -4.90
C ASP A 26 -6.95 10.30 -6.19
N ARG A 27 -5.73 10.83 -6.14
CA ARG A 27 -5.04 11.36 -7.33
C ARG A 27 -4.34 10.27 -8.14
N MET A 28 -4.21 9.06 -7.60
CA MET A 28 -3.56 7.97 -8.32
C MET A 28 -4.43 7.49 -9.48
N THR A 29 -3.90 7.58 -10.69
CA THR A 29 -4.56 7.10 -11.91
C THR A 29 -3.50 6.57 -12.88
N PRO A 30 -3.80 5.48 -13.63
CA PRO A 30 -2.92 5.01 -14.69
C PRO A 30 -2.70 6.03 -15.80
N ASP A 31 -3.62 6.99 -15.94
CA ASP A 31 -3.64 7.95 -17.03
C ASP A 31 -3.04 9.31 -16.61
N GLY A 32 -1.76 9.28 -16.23
CA GLY A 32 -0.96 10.51 -15.99
C GLY A 32 -0.94 11.04 -14.56
N GLY A 33 -1.54 10.35 -13.59
CA GLY A 33 -1.40 10.63 -12.15
C GLY A 33 -0.27 9.83 -11.51
N PRO A 34 -0.03 9.95 -10.20
CA PRO A 34 0.93 9.09 -9.51
C PRO A 34 0.54 7.61 -9.63
N GLY A 35 1.50 6.75 -10.01
CA GLY A 35 1.32 5.30 -10.09
C GLY A 35 1.51 4.59 -8.75
N PHE A 36 2.22 5.22 -7.81
CA PHE A 36 2.44 4.70 -6.46
C PHE A 36 2.64 5.81 -5.42
N LEU A 37 2.53 5.45 -4.14
CA LEU A 37 3.00 6.23 -3.01
C LEU A 37 3.55 5.32 -1.91
N ILE A 38 4.42 5.85 -1.06
CA ILE A 38 5.08 5.13 0.04
C ILE A 38 4.91 5.94 1.33
N LEU A 39 4.56 5.25 2.41
CA LEU A 39 4.56 5.75 3.77
C LEU A 39 5.70 5.10 4.53
N THR A 40 6.63 5.88 5.09
CA THR A 40 7.77 5.37 5.86
C THR A 40 7.68 5.83 7.30
N ALA A 41 7.73 4.89 8.25
CA ALA A 41 7.83 5.19 9.68
C ALA A 41 9.30 5.32 10.13
N THR A 42 9.54 5.98 11.26
CA THR A 42 10.89 6.24 11.78
C THR A 42 11.67 4.98 12.16
N ASN A 43 10.98 3.88 12.42
CA ASN A 43 11.57 2.58 12.75
C ASN A 43 11.97 1.76 11.50
N GLY A 44 11.84 2.31 10.29
CA GLY A 44 12.15 1.63 9.04
C GLY A 44 11.01 0.77 8.47
N ASN A 45 9.86 0.70 9.16
CA ASN A 45 8.65 0.12 8.57
C ASN A 45 8.19 0.99 7.41
N TYR A 46 7.52 0.37 6.44
CA TYR A 46 6.80 1.13 5.42
C TYR A 46 5.49 0.45 5.02
N ALA A 47 4.57 1.25 4.49
CA ALA A 47 3.46 0.77 3.68
C ALA A 47 3.52 1.43 2.30
N GLN A 48 3.20 0.70 1.25
CA GLN A 48 3.19 1.21 -0.12
C GLN A 48 1.86 0.83 -0.78
N THR A 49 1.35 1.70 -1.65
CA THR A 49 0.27 1.34 -2.57
C THR A 49 0.68 1.64 -4.00
N ALA A 50 0.21 0.81 -4.92
CA ALA A 50 0.30 1.03 -6.35
C ALA A 50 -1.06 0.76 -7.00
N GLY A 51 -1.41 1.53 -8.03
CA GLY A 51 -2.66 1.36 -8.75
C GLY A 51 -3.29 2.67 -9.18
N GLY A 52 -4.60 2.64 -9.35
CA GLY A 52 -5.41 3.78 -9.76
C GLY A 52 -6.76 3.35 -10.31
N ASN A 53 -7.66 4.30 -10.58
CA ASN A 53 -9.01 4.04 -11.13
C ASN A 53 -9.79 2.94 -10.38
N GLY A 54 -9.69 2.92 -9.04
CA GLY A 54 -10.44 2.00 -8.18
C GLY A 54 -9.82 0.61 -7.98
N ALA A 55 -8.65 0.33 -8.55
CA ALA A 55 -7.92 -0.92 -8.36
C ALA A 55 -6.53 -0.65 -7.78
N PHE A 56 -6.25 -1.20 -6.60
CA PHE A 56 -5.02 -0.96 -5.84
C PHE A 56 -4.48 -2.25 -5.25
N THR A 57 -3.16 -2.28 -5.02
CA THR A 57 -2.52 -3.26 -4.14
C THR A 57 -1.85 -2.49 -3.00
N VAL A 58 -1.84 -3.06 -1.80
CA VAL A 58 -1.13 -2.48 -0.66
C VAL A 58 -0.15 -3.48 -0.10
N GLU A 59 1.09 -3.02 0.04
CA GLU A 59 2.17 -3.75 0.68
C GLU A 59 2.49 -3.12 2.03
N TRP A 60 2.90 -3.96 2.98
CA TRP A 60 3.29 -3.54 4.33
C TRP A 60 4.58 -4.25 4.70
N ARG A 61 5.59 -3.51 5.17
CA ARG A 61 6.86 -4.05 5.64
C ARG A 61 7.11 -3.66 7.09
N GLU A 62 7.45 -4.64 7.90
CA GLU A 62 7.89 -4.45 9.29
C GLU A 62 9.37 -4.82 9.40
N TYR A 63 10.17 -3.93 9.99
CA TYR A 63 11.58 -4.12 10.26
C TYR A 63 11.78 -4.33 11.76
N ALA A 64 12.45 -5.42 12.13
CA ALA A 64 12.77 -5.74 13.51
C ALA A 64 14.07 -6.55 13.58
N ASN A 65 14.93 -6.23 14.55
CA ASN A 65 16.14 -7.00 14.85
C ASN A 65 17.05 -7.29 13.64
N GLY A 66 17.21 -6.32 12.73
CA GLY A 66 18.08 -6.47 11.56
C GLY A 66 17.44 -7.19 10.37
N ALA A 67 16.21 -7.69 10.50
CA ALA A 67 15.47 -8.39 9.46
C ALA A 67 14.14 -7.68 9.15
N PHE A 68 13.54 -8.01 8.01
CA PHE A 68 12.20 -7.54 7.68
C PHE A 68 11.24 -8.67 7.34
N LYS A 69 9.98 -8.40 7.59
CA LYS A 69 8.87 -9.14 7.03
C LYS A 69 8.07 -8.25 6.09
N HIS A 70 7.63 -8.81 4.96
CA HIS A 70 6.95 -8.06 3.91
C HIS A 70 5.66 -8.79 3.55
N TRP A 71 4.54 -8.08 3.51
CA TRP A 71 3.22 -8.65 3.23
C TRP A 71 2.47 -7.87 2.16
N VAL A 72 1.60 -8.58 1.44
CA VAL A 72 0.61 -8.00 0.53
C VAL A 72 -0.78 -8.20 1.12
N ALA A 73 -1.59 -7.14 1.14
CA ALA A 73 -2.95 -7.17 1.66
C ALA A 73 -3.93 -7.77 0.63
N GLY A 74 -4.82 -8.63 1.11
CA GLY A 74 -5.94 -9.17 0.35
C GLY A 74 -7.24 -9.20 1.14
N ARG A 75 -8.37 -9.31 0.45
CA ARG A 75 -9.69 -9.45 1.07
C ARG A 75 -9.86 -10.84 1.65
N ALA A 76 -10.07 -10.95 2.95
CA ALA A 76 -10.20 -12.24 3.64
C ALA A 76 -11.44 -13.06 3.20
N ALA A 77 -12.54 -12.37 2.86
CA ALA A 77 -13.78 -13.00 2.40
C ALA A 77 -13.76 -13.38 0.92
N ASP A 78 -12.83 -12.84 0.13
CA ASP A 78 -12.75 -13.08 -1.30
C ASP A 78 -12.04 -14.41 -1.57
N ARG A 79 -12.75 -15.32 -2.22
CA ARG A 79 -12.29 -16.67 -2.58
C ARG A 79 -11.80 -16.76 -4.03
N SER A 80 -11.71 -15.63 -4.73
CA SER A 80 -11.21 -15.59 -6.10
C SER A 80 -9.79 -16.15 -6.18
N SER A 81 -9.58 -17.02 -7.17
CA SER A 81 -8.29 -17.65 -7.45
C SER A 81 -7.63 -17.03 -8.68
N GLY A 82 -6.31 -17.23 -8.80
CA GLY A 82 -5.54 -16.76 -9.94
C GLY A 82 -4.97 -15.36 -9.74
N GLN A 83 -4.39 -14.83 -10.82
CA GLN A 83 -3.71 -13.53 -10.82
C GLN A 83 -4.44 -12.51 -11.67
N VAL A 84 -4.37 -11.25 -11.25
CA VAL A 84 -4.93 -10.10 -11.96
C VAL A 84 -3.88 -9.01 -12.09
N ALA A 85 -3.94 -8.27 -13.21
CA ALA A 85 -3.10 -7.10 -13.42
C ALA A 85 -3.81 -5.85 -12.90
N ILE A 86 -3.09 -5.06 -12.10
CA ILE A 86 -3.46 -3.72 -11.68
C ILE A 86 -2.65 -2.75 -12.54
N ALA A 87 -3.35 -1.88 -13.27
CA ALA A 87 -2.70 -0.82 -14.03
C ALA A 87 -2.24 0.29 -13.09
N THR A 88 -1.03 0.79 -13.34
CA THR A 88 -0.45 1.97 -12.70
C THR A 88 -0.06 2.95 -13.81
N ASN A 89 0.38 4.16 -13.46
CA ASN A 89 0.97 5.05 -14.46
C ASN A 89 2.32 4.48 -14.92
N GLY A 90 2.41 4.07 -16.19
CA GLY A 90 3.63 3.58 -16.81
C GLY A 90 3.95 2.08 -16.65
N PHE A 91 3.26 1.34 -15.79
CA PHE A 91 3.46 -0.12 -15.64
C PHE A 91 2.21 -0.87 -15.18
N LYS A 92 2.34 -2.19 -14.97
CA LYS A 92 1.29 -3.04 -14.41
C LYS A 92 1.87 -3.91 -13.30
N VAL A 93 1.13 -4.06 -12.21
CA VAL A 93 1.47 -4.97 -11.11
C VAL A 93 0.58 -6.20 -11.19
N THR A 94 1.18 -7.39 -11.17
CA THR A 94 0.42 -8.65 -11.12
C THR A 94 0.31 -9.13 -9.68
N VAL A 95 -0.92 -9.29 -9.19
CA VAL A 95 -1.24 -9.70 -7.82
C VAL A 95 -2.24 -10.86 -7.83
N ASN A 96 -2.46 -11.53 -6.70
CA ASN A 96 -3.57 -12.49 -6.61
C ASN A 96 -4.92 -11.77 -6.74
N ALA A 97 -5.93 -12.43 -7.24
CA ALA A 97 -7.25 -11.82 -7.47
C ALA A 97 -7.83 -11.16 -6.21
N ASN A 98 -7.67 -11.79 -5.04
CA ASN A 98 -8.12 -11.26 -3.75
C ASN A 98 -7.28 -10.07 -3.23
N GLU A 99 -6.13 -9.76 -3.83
CA GLU A 99 -5.24 -8.64 -3.48
C GLU A 99 -5.54 -7.36 -4.26
N LYS A 100 -6.50 -7.40 -5.19
CA LYS A 100 -7.01 -6.20 -5.87
C LYS A 100 -7.97 -5.45 -4.97
N LEU A 101 -7.46 -4.52 -4.17
CA LEU A 101 -8.20 -3.67 -3.24
C LEU A 101 -8.91 -2.49 -3.92
N THR A 102 -9.94 -1.97 -3.27
CA THR A 102 -10.60 -0.71 -3.61
C THR A 102 -9.80 0.48 -3.06
N SER A 103 -10.10 1.69 -3.55
CA SER A 103 -9.53 2.93 -2.98
C SER A 103 -9.82 3.06 -1.47
N ALA A 104 -11.05 2.76 -1.03
CA ALA A 104 -11.43 2.85 0.38
C ALA A 104 -10.64 1.88 1.27
N GLU A 105 -10.42 0.65 0.80
CA GLU A 105 -9.60 -0.33 1.51
C GLU A 105 -8.13 0.10 1.58
N ALA A 106 -7.57 0.57 0.46
CA ALA A 106 -6.19 1.04 0.42
C ALA A 106 -5.96 2.22 1.37
N LYS A 107 -6.83 3.25 1.32
CA LYS A 107 -6.81 4.39 2.24
C LYS A 107 -6.86 3.96 3.69
N SER A 108 -7.77 3.03 4.02
CA SER A 108 -7.89 2.55 5.40
C SER A 108 -6.60 1.91 5.90
N ILE A 109 -5.93 1.07 5.10
CA ILE A 109 -4.67 0.43 5.49
C ILE A 109 -3.56 1.49 5.68
N LEU A 110 -3.43 2.40 4.72
CA LEU A 110 -2.39 3.44 4.73
C LEU A 110 -2.56 4.42 5.89
N CYS A 111 -3.80 4.81 6.21
CA CYS A 111 -4.08 5.64 7.39
C CYS A 111 -3.73 4.90 8.68
N THR A 112 -4.15 3.63 8.83
CA THR A 112 -3.78 2.79 9.99
C THR A 112 -2.26 2.71 10.16
N PHE A 113 -1.50 2.55 9.06
CA PHE A 113 -0.04 2.58 9.11
C PHE A 113 0.49 3.90 9.68
N CYS A 114 0.00 5.04 9.18
CA CYS A 114 0.46 6.36 9.64
C CYS A 114 0.08 6.69 11.07
N ASP A 115 -1.04 6.15 11.58
CA ASP A 115 -1.42 6.27 12.98
C ASP A 115 -0.43 5.54 13.91
N GLY A 116 0.34 4.58 13.37
CA GLY A 116 1.29 3.74 14.09
C GLY A 116 0.66 2.47 14.65
N ASP A 117 -0.50 2.08 14.13
CA ASP A 117 -1.22 0.88 14.52
C ASP A 117 -0.66 -0.36 13.81
N GLU A 118 -1.04 -1.54 14.29
CA GLU A 118 -0.71 -2.83 13.67
C GLU A 118 -1.48 -3.07 12.36
N ARG A 119 -1.02 -4.04 11.57
CA ARG A 119 -1.71 -4.48 10.34
C ARG A 119 -3.17 -4.86 10.65
N PRO A 120 -4.16 -4.25 9.98
CA PRO A 120 -5.56 -4.55 10.27
C PRO A 120 -5.92 -6.01 10.00
N SER A 121 -6.48 -6.69 11.01
CA SER A 121 -6.83 -8.12 10.99
C SER A 121 -8.00 -8.48 10.06
N ARG A 122 -8.78 -7.48 9.61
CA ARG A 122 -9.86 -7.67 8.63
C ARG A 122 -9.36 -7.99 7.21
N PHE A 123 -8.08 -7.78 6.95
CA PHE A 123 -7.43 -8.18 5.71
C PHE A 123 -6.65 -9.47 5.92
N TRP A 124 -6.58 -10.26 4.86
CA TRP A 124 -5.62 -11.35 4.76
C TRP A 124 -4.26 -10.79 4.35
N TRP A 125 -3.18 -11.31 4.92
CA TRP A 125 -1.83 -10.83 4.68
C TRP A 125 -0.95 -11.97 4.20
N ARG A 126 -0.59 -11.95 2.92
CA ARG A 126 0.32 -12.95 2.36
C ARG A 126 1.76 -12.51 2.57
N ASP A 127 2.53 -13.33 3.27
CA ASP A 127 3.98 -13.13 3.41
C ASP A 127 4.66 -13.27 2.03
N VAL A 128 5.46 -12.27 1.68
CA VAL A 128 6.24 -12.16 0.44
C VAL A 128 7.71 -11.88 0.73
N THR A 129 8.18 -12.04 1.96
CA THR A 129 9.57 -11.75 2.36
C THR A 129 10.58 -12.36 1.40
N ASP A 130 10.40 -13.63 1.02
CA ASP A 130 11.36 -14.36 0.19
C ASP A 130 11.51 -13.82 -1.24
N ARG A 131 10.64 -12.90 -1.68
CA ARG A 131 10.77 -12.22 -2.98
C ARG A 131 11.82 -11.11 -2.99
N PHE A 132 12.31 -10.72 -1.81
CA PHE A 132 13.16 -9.54 -1.60
C PHE A 132 14.47 -9.85 -0.86
N GLN A 133 14.85 -11.14 -0.82
CA GLN A 133 16.14 -11.60 -0.27
C GLN A 133 17.21 -11.63 -1.35
#